data_AF-A0A381WEP1-F1
#
_entry.id   AF-A0A381WEP1-F1
#
_cell.length_a   1.000
_cell.length_b   1.000
_cell.length_c   1.000
_cell.angle_alpha   90.00
_cell.angle_beta   90.00
_cell.angle_gamma   90.00
#
_symmetry.space_group_name_H-M   'P 1'
#
loop_
_entity.id
_entity.type
_entity.pdbx_description
1 polymer ?
#
loop_
_entity_poly.entity_id
_entity_poly.type
_entity_poly.pdbx_seq_one_letter_code
_entity_poly.pdbx_strand_id
1 'polypeptide(L)' 'MRFGTKAFTGFLVIINLILSQGKEYEGPEDSAGDIAAEKEGYMTGNRVYIYFRNTTELSDWP' A
#
# COMPACT_ATOMS: atom_id res chain seq x y z
N MET A 1 28.84 26.72 27.12
CA MET A 1 27.47 26.47 26.60
C MET A 1 27.35 25.31 25.60
N ARG A 2 28.40 24.52 25.31
CA ARG A 2 28.35 23.42 24.31
C ARG A 2 27.78 22.08 24.83
N PHE A 3 27.78 21.86 26.15
CA PHE A 3 27.32 20.59 26.75
C PHE A 3 25.79 20.44 26.68
N GLY A 4 25.04 21.51 26.93
CA GLY A 4 23.57 21.51 26.86
C GLY A 4 23.04 21.24 25.45
N THR A 5 23.71 21.76 24.44
CA THR A 5 23.34 21.54 23.03
C THR A 5 23.48 20.08 22.63
N LYS A 6 24.55 19.40 23.06
CA LYS A 6 24.79 17.97 22.78
C LYS A 6 23.73 17.08 23.43
N ALA A 7 23.38 17.36 24.69
CA ALA A 7 22.32 16.65 25.40
C ALA A 7 20.95 16.85 24.75
N PHE A 8 20.66 18.09 24.33
CA PHE A 8 19.41 18.42 23.63
C PHE A 8 19.31 17.72 22.28
N THR A 9 20.37 17.72 21.47
CA THR A 9 20.39 16.98 20.20
C THR A 9 20.25 15.48 20.42
N GLY A 10 20.91 14.92 21.44
CA GLY A 10 20.77 13.51 21.80
C GLY A 10 19.34 13.13 22.19
N PHE A 11 18.69 13.99 22.98
CA PHE A 11 17.28 13.82 23.37
C PHE A 11 16.33 13.82 22.16
N LEU A 12 16.54 14.73 21.21
CA LEU A 12 15.75 14.78 19.97
C LEU A 12 15.92 13.51 19.13
N VAL A 13 17.14 12.97 19.02
CA VAL A 13 17.39 11.72 18.28
C VAL A 13 16.66 10.55 18.93
N ILE A 14 16.69 10.43 20.25
CA ILE A 14 16.04 9.33 20.98
C ILE A 14 14.52 9.38 20.80
N ILE A 15 13.89 10.56 20.87
CA ILE A 15 12.45 10.72 20.63
C ILE A 15 12.06 10.26 19.24
N ASN A 16 12.83 10.63 18.22
CA ASN A 16 12.54 10.23 16.84
C ASN A 16 12.67 8.71 16.66
N LEU A 17 13.65 8.06 17.30
CA LEU A 17 13.80 6.60 17.24
C LEU A 17 12.64 5.86 17.90
N ILE A 18 12.07 6.39 18.99
CA ILE A 18 10.93 5.76 19.69
C ILE A 18 9.63 5.94 18.90
N LEU A 19 9.44 7.11 18.26
CA LEU A 19 8.23 7.44 17.51
C LEU A 19 8.26 6.98 16.04
N SER A 20 9.43 6.61 15.51
CA SER A 20 9.61 6.11 14.13
C SER A 20 9.27 4.63 13.97
N GLN A 21 8.49 4.04 14.88
CA GLN A 21 7.92 2.72 14.63
C GLN A 21 6.89 2.87 13.51
N GLY A 22 7.34 2.56 12.28
CA GLY A 22 6.50 2.53 11.11
C GLY A 22 5.31 1.61 11.36
N LYS A 23 4.14 1.98 10.86
CA LYS A 23 3.01 1.05 10.83
C LYS A 23 3.47 -0.21 10.11
N GLU A 24 3.08 -1.36 10.65
CA GLU A 24 3.30 -2.63 9.96
C GLU A 24 2.70 -2.49 8.54
N TYR A 25 3.52 -2.77 7.52
CA TYR A 25 3.03 -2.77 6.16
C TYR A 25 2.13 -3.98 6.00
N GLU A 26 0.82 -3.75 5.84
CA GLU A 26 -0.20 -4.81 5.76
C GLU A 26 -0.08 -5.67 4.49
N GLY A 27 0.88 -5.34 3.61
CA GLY A 27 1.01 -5.95 2.30
C GLY A 27 0.25 -5.16 1.23
N PRO A 28 0.47 -5.51 -0.05
CA PRO A 28 -0.41 -5.02 -1.12
C PRO A 28 -1.80 -5.60 -0.93
N GLU A 29 -2.82 -4.78 -1.17
CA GLU A 29 -4.21 -5.25 -1.20
C GLU A 29 -4.41 -6.17 -2.42
N ASP A 30 -4.79 -7.43 -2.19
CA ASP A 30 -5.00 -8.43 -3.25
C ASP A 30 -6.50 -8.67 -3.47
N SER A 31 -7.07 -7.93 -4.41
CA SER A 31 -8.46 -8.11 -4.80
C SER A 31 -8.71 -9.39 -5.63
N ALA A 32 -7.68 -10.14 -6.02
CA ALA A 32 -7.83 -11.33 -6.86
C ALA A 32 -8.37 -12.55 -6.11
N GLY A 33 -8.72 -12.43 -4.82
CA GLY A 33 -9.46 -13.43 -4.06
C GLY A 33 -10.65 -12.88 -3.25
N ASP A 34 -10.96 -11.58 -3.40
CA ASP A 34 -12.08 -10.96 -2.68
C ASP A 34 -13.34 -11.01 -3.55
N ILE A 35 -14.36 -11.76 -3.12
CA ILE A 35 -15.67 -11.88 -3.78
C ILE A 35 -16.31 -10.50 -4.00
N ALA A 36 -16.04 -9.52 -3.13
CA ALA A 36 -16.55 -8.15 -3.30
C ALA A 36 -15.94 -7.42 -4.51
N ALA A 37 -14.85 -7.93 -5.08
CA ALA A 37 -14.19 -7.40 -6.28
C ALA A 37 -14.73 -7.99 -7.59
N GLU A 38 -15.66 -8.96 -7.54
CA GLU A 38 -16.38 -9.44 -8.72
C GLU A 38 -17.12 -8.27 -9.40
N LYS A 39 -16.89 -8.11 -10.71
CA LYS A 39 -17.53 -7.06 -11.50
C LYS A 39 -17.54 -7.40 -12.97
N GLU A 40 -18.51 -6.86 -13.68
CA GLU A 40 -18.59 -6.93 -15.13
C GLU A 40 -18.83 -5.56 -15.72
N GLY A 41 -18.42 -5.36 -16.97
CA GLY A 41 -18.67 -4.11 -17.65
C GLY A 41 -17.91 -4.00 -18.95
N TYR A 42 -17.85 -2.79 -19.47
CA TYR A 42 -17.13 -2.48 -20.69
C TYR A 42 -15.95 -1.57 -20.36
N MET A 43 -14.79 -1.90 -20.93
CA MET A 43 -13.61 -1.06 -20.80
C MET A 43 -13.87 0.27 -21.51
N THR A 44 -13.70 1.35 -20.77
CA THR A 44 -13.81 2.71 -21.28
C THR A 44 -12.41 3.27 -21.53
N GLY A 45 -12.29 4.23 -22.45
CA GLY A 45 -11.02 4.94 -22.71
C GLY A 45 -10.35 4.65 -24.05
N ASN A 46 -10.79 3.63 -24.81
CA ASN A 46 -10.35 3.37 -26.18
C ASN A 46 -11.56 3.33 -27.15
N ARG A 47 -11.33 3.45 -28.48
CA ARG A 47 -12.40 3.29 -29.50
C ARG A 47 -12.86 1.84 -29.71
N VAL A 48 -12.36 0.90 -28.91
CA VAL A 48 -12.69 -0.52 -29.00
C VAL A 48 -13.58 -0.88 -27.82
N TYR A 49 -14.71 -1.51 -28.11
CA TYR A 49 -15.68 -1.93 -27.11
C TYR A 49 -15.33 -3.34 -26.63
N ILE A 50 -14.67 -3.43 -25.48
CA ILE A 50 -14.24 -4.71 -24.88
C ILE A 50 -15.05 -4.94 -23.61
N TYR A 51 -15.85 -6.01 -23.62
CA TYR A 51 -16.49 -6.52 -22.40
C TYR A 51 -15.44 -7.21 -21.53
N PHE A 52 -15.53 -6.99 -20.22
CA PHE A 52 -14.71 -7.70 -19.24
C PHE A 52 -15.59 -8.22 -18.10
N ARG A 53 -15.19 -9.36 -17.54
CA ARG A 53 -15.76 -9.95 -16.33
C ARG A 53 -14.62 -10.36 -15.41
N ASN A 54 -14.62 -9.83 -14.20
CA ASN A 54 -13.73 -10.23 -13.12
C ASN A 54 -14.42 -11.32 -12.30
N THR A 55 -13.85 -12.52 -12.28
CA THR A 55 -14.32 -13.67 -11.48
C THR A 55 -13.48 -13.90 -10.23
N THR A 56 -12.57 -12.96 -9.87
CA THR A 56 -11.65 -13.10 -8.73
C THR A 56 -10.84 -14.39 -8.79
N GLU A 57 -10.54 -14.84 -10.01
CA GLU A 57 -9.71 -16.01 -10.24
C GLU A 57 -8.43 -15.54 -10.93
N LEU A 58 -7.28 -16.02 -10.45
CA LEU A 58 -6.03 -15.81 -11.15
C LEU A 58 -6.05 -16.60 -12.45
N SER A 59 -5.67 -15.96 -13.56
CA SER A 59 -5.51 -16.68 -14.82
C SER A 59 -4.35 -17.67 -14.70
N ASP A 60 -4.61 -18.94 -14.97
CA ASP A 60 -3.60 -19.99 -14.96
C ASP A 60 -2.78 -19.89 -16.26
N TRP A 61 -1.70 -19.11 -16.21
CA TRP A 61 -0.82 -18.86 -17.36
C TRP A 61 0.43 -19.76 -17.29
N PRO A 62 0.81 -20.45 -18.39
CA PRO A 62 1.98 -21.33 -18.42
C PRO A 62 3.35 -20.62 -18.44
#